data_AF-A0A1R0H023-F1
#
_entry.id   AF-A0A1R0H023-F1
#
_cell.length_a   1.000
_cell.length_b   1.000
_cell.length_c   1.000
_cell.angle_alpha   90.00
_cell.angle_beta   90.00
_cell.angle_gamma   90.00
#
_symmetry.space_group_name_H-M   'P 1'
#
loop_
_entity.id
_entity.type
_entity.pdbx_description
1 polymer ?
#
loop_
_entity_poly.entity_id
_entity_poly.type
_entity_poly.pdbx_seq_one_letter_code
_entity_poly.pdbx_strand_id
1 'polypeptide(L)' 'MTTESKRVNMNLFPKNFSGSEADVKIIEIWTSRFKTAVALNSIDDKKAIDIFKLWKEDISAEWQNDI' A
#
# COMPACT_ATOMS: atom_id res chain seq x y z
N MET A 1 -6.00 -31.01 -6.70
CA MET A 1 -5.50 -29.75 -7.27
C MET A 1 -4.87 -28.96 -6.14
N THR A 2 -3.55 -28.89 -6.08
CA THR A 2 -2.83 -28.05 -5.10
C THR A 2 -2.95 -26.61 -5.54
N THR A 3 -3.71 -25.80 -4.81
CA THR A 3 -3.72 -24.34 -4.98
C THR A 3 -2.34 -23.84 -4.59
N GLU A 4 -1.52 -23.56 -5.60
CA GLU A 4 -0.25 -22.87 -5.42
C GLU A 4 -0.57 -21.45 -4.92
N SER A 5 -0.42 -21.21 -3.62
CA SER A 5 -0.53 -19.86 -3.07
C SER A 5 0.56 -19.00 -3.70
N LYS A 6 0.19 -18.23 -4.73
CA LYS A 6 1.04 -17.17 -5.28
C LYS A 6 1.44 -16.26 -4.13
N ARG A 7 2.72 -16.32 -3.75
CA ARG A 7 3.25 -15.46 -2.68
C ARG A 7 3.20 -14.02 -3.16
N VAL A 8 2.70 -13.12 -2.32
CA VAL A 8 2.78 -11.68 -2.57
C VAL A 8 4.25 -11.27 -2.55
N ASN A 9 4.70 -10.66 -3.64
CA ASN A 9 6.03 -10.09 -3.73
C ASN A 9 6.03 -8.68 -3.12
N MET A 10 6.41 -8.61 -1.85
CA MET A 10 6.50 -7.36 -1.09
C MET A 10 7.57 -6.40 -1.62
N ASN A 11 8.52 -6.85 -2.44
CA ASN A 11 9.58 -5.98 -2.98
C ASN A 11 9.07 -5.05 -4.09
N LEU A 12 7.89 -5.32 -4.67
CA LEU A 12 7.28 -4.47 -5.69
C LEU A 12 6.60 -3.24 -5.11
N PHE A 13 6.26 -3.31 -3.82
CA PHE A 13 5.53 -2.26 -3.13
C PHE A 13 6.47 -1.07 -2.83
N PRO A 14 5.98 0.18 -2.97
CA PRO A 14 6.77 1.35 -2.56
C PRO A 14 7.05 1.32 -1.05
N LYS A 15 8.02 2.13 -0.61
CA LYS A 15 8.30 2.30 0.83
C LYS A 15 7.12 2.95 1.55
N ASN A 16 6.97 2.65 2.84
CA ASN A 16 5.95 3.27 3.69
C ASN A 16 6.10 4.79 3.70
N PHE A 17 4.97 5.47 3.86
CA PHE A 17 4.96 6.91 4.08
C PHE A 17 5.31 7.25 5.52
N SER A 18 6.17 8.25 5.70
CA SER A 18 6.48 8.85 7.01
C SER A 18 5.57 10.03 7.35
N GLY A 19 4.78 10.51 6.37
CA GLY A 19 3.95 11.72 6.51
C GLY A 19 4.74 13.03 6.38
N SER A 20 5.99 12.96 5.91
CA SER A 20 6.83 14.15 5.72
C SER A 20 6.40 15.01 4.53
N GLU A 21 6.82 16.27 4.47
CA GLU A 21 6.56 17.14 3.30
C GLU A 21 7.19 16.58 2.01
N ALA A 22 8.29 15.81 2.13
CA ALA A 22 8.90 15.12 0.99
C ALA A 22 7.99 14.02 0.43
N ASP A 23 7.23 13.34 1.29
CA ASP A 23 6.27 12.31 0.90
C ASP A 23 5.10 12.89 0.11
N VAL A 24 4.62 14.08 0.51
CA VAL A 24 3.54 14.79 -0.20
C VAL A 24 3.96 15.10 -1.64
N LYS A 25 5.21 15.47 -1.87
CA LYS A 25 5.75 15.79 -3.22
C LYS A 25 5.81 14.59 -4.15
N ILE A 26 5.77 13.37 -3.61
CA ILE A 26 5.84 12.11 -4.39
C ILE A 26 4.55 11.29 -4.33
N ILE A 27 3.46 11.83 -3.76
CA ILE A 27 2.22 11.09 -3.50
C ILE A 27 1.62 10.46 -4.76
N GLU A 28 1.67 11.17 -5.89
CA GLU A 28 1.17 10.67 -7.18
C GLU A 28 2.01 9.51 -7.70
N ILE A 29 3.34 9.65 -7.64
CA ILE A 29 4.30 8.61 -8.06
C ILE A 29 4.15 7.37 -7.19
N TRP A 30 4.01 7.57 -5.88
CA TRP A 30 3.80 6.49 -4.93
C TRP A 30 2.48 5.75 -5.20
N THR A 31 1.39 6.49 -5.42
CA THR A 31 0.07 5.91 -5.70
C THR A 31 0.08 5.08 -6.97
N SER A 32 0.78 5.55 -8.01
CA SER A 32 0.97 4.81 -9.26
C SER A 32 1.76 3.50 -9.04
N ARG A 33 2.84 3.54 -8.25
CA ARG A 33 3.63 2.35 -7.89
C ARG A 33 2.83 1.35 -7.07
N PHE A 34 2.05 1.82 -6.11
CA PHE A 34 1.18 0.97 -5.30
C PHE A 34 0.14 0.23 -6.15
N LYS A 35 -0.58 0.96 -7.02
CA LYS A 35 -1.56 0.37 -7.95
C LYS A 35 -0.92 -0.68 -8.86
N THR A 36 0.28 -0.39 -9.36
CA THR A 36 1.04 -1.33 -10.21
C THR A 36 1.43 -2.59 -9.43
N ALA A 37 1.91 -2.46 -8.20
CA ALA A 37 2.26 -3.59 -7.35
C ALA A 37 1.04 -4.47 -7.00
N VAL A 38 -0.10 -3.85 -6.70
CA VAL A 38 -1.38 -4.54 -6.48
C VAL A 38 -1.79 -5.36 -7.70
N ALA A 39 -1.74 -4.75 -8.90
CA ALA A 39 -2.08 -5.43 -10.14
C ALA A 39 -1.14 -6.61 -10.45
N LEU A 40 0.17 -6.42 -10.31
CA LEU A 40 1.18 -7.48 -10.54
C LEU A 40 1.05 -8.64 -9.56
N ASN A 41 0.63 -8.38 -8.33
CA ASN A 41 0.36 -9.41 -7.33
C ASN A 41 -1.05 -10.02 -7.43
N SER A 42 -1.88 -9.56 -8.37
CA SER A 42 -3.28 -9.99 -8.51
C SER A 42 -4.07 -9.84 -7.20
N ILE A 43 -3.82 -8.75 -6.47
CA ILE A 43 -4.47 -8.43 -5.20
C ILE A 43 -5.81 -7.75 -5.50
N ASP A 44 -6.87 -8.22 -4.86
CA ASP A 44 -8.19 -7.60 -4.94
C ASP A 44 -8.26 -6.27 -4.16
N ASP A 45 -9.19 -5.41 -4.55
CA ASP A 45 -9.31 -4.05 -4.01
C ASP A 45 -9.48 -4.02 -2.48
N LYS A 46 -10.19 -5.00 -1.90
CA LYS A 46 -10.39 -5.07 -0.45
C LYS A 46 -9.07 -5.33 0.26
N LYS A 47 -8.30 -6.31 -0.19
CA LYS A 47 -6.95 -6.58 0.35
C LYS A 47 -5.98 -5.44 0.08
N ALA A 48 -6.07 -4.77 -1.06
CA ALA A 48 -5.25 -3.59 -1.36
C ALA A 48 -5.50 -2.46 -0.33
N ILE A 49 -6.76 -2.21 0.02
CA ILE A 49 -7.13 -1.26 1.07
C ILE A 49 -6.56 -1.68 2.42
N ASP A 50 -6.65 -2.96 2.78
CA ASP A 50 -6.13 -3.45 4.06
C ASP A 50 -4.59 -3.33 4.14
N ILE A 51 -3.87 -3.61 3.05
CA ILE A 51 -2.42 -3.36 2.95
C ILE A 51 -2.11 -1.87 3.09
N PHE A 52 -2.87 -1.01 2.42
CA PHE A 52 -2.70 0.44 2.53
C PHE A 52 -2.87 0.93 3.98
N LYS A 53 -3.84 0.37 4.73
CA LYS A 53 -4.06 0.72 6.14
C LYS A 53 -2.87 0.34 7.03
N LEU A 54 -2.26 -0.84 6.84
CA LEU A 54 -1.08 -1.28 7.60
C LEU A 54 0.12 -0.35 7.44
N TRP A 55 0.20 0.37 6.33
CA TRP A 55 1.30 1.30 6.08
C TRP A 55 1.13 2.68 6.73
N LYS A 56 -0.04 2.98 7.29
CA LYS A 56 -0.30 4.25 7.96
C LYS A 56 0.00 4.24 9.46
N GLU A 57 0.54 3.15 10.00
CA GLU A 57 0.72 2.97 11.46
C GLU A 57 1.67 3.98 12.14
N ASP A 58 2.52 4.70 11.41
CA ASP A 58 3.36 5.78 11.97
C ASP A 58 2.76 7.16 11.60
N ILE A 59 2.18 7.85 12.60
CA ILE A 59 1.66 9.23 12.62
C ILE A 59 0.54 9.58 11.62
N SER A 60 0.46 8.93 10.46
CA SER A 60 -0.57 9.12 9.42
C SER A 60 -1.89 8.37 9.68
N ALA A 61 -1.96 7.62 10.79
CA ALA A 61 -3.15 6.94 11.28
C ALA A 61 -4.17 7.89 11.94
N GLU A 62 -3.80 9.12 12.30
CA GLU A 62 -4.71 10.05 12.99
C GLU A 62 -5.97 10.36 12.15
N TRP A 63 -5.85 10.37 10.81
CA TRP A 63 -6.96 10.59 9.88
C TRP A 63 -8.04 9.49 9.90
N GLN A 64 -7.79 8.35 10.56
CA GLN A 64 -8.73 7.24 10.65
C GLN A 64 -9.75 7.40 11.80
N ASN A 65 -9.49 8.32 12.74
CA ASN A 65 -10.33 8.56 13.91
C ASN A 65 -11.25 9.79 13.78
N ASP A 66 -11.24 10.49 12.65
CA ASP A 66 -12.06 11.69 12.40
C ASP A 66 -13.39 11.40 11.65
N ILE A 67 -13.93 10.16 11.74
CA ILE A 67 -15.29 9.81 11.27
C ILE A 67 -16.11 9.24 12.42
#